data_AF-A0ABD0PPW3-F1
#
_entry.id   AF-A0ABD0PPW3-F1
#
_cell.length_a   1.000
_cell.length_b   1.000
_cell.length_c   1.000
_cell.angle_alpha   90.00
_cell.angle_beta   90.00
_cell.angle_gamma   90.00
#
_symmetry.space_group_name_H-M   'P 1'
#
loop_
_entity.id
_entity.type
_entity.pdbx_description
1 polymer ?
#
loop_
_entity_poly.entity_id
_entity_poly.type
_entity_poly.pdbx_seq_one_letter_code
_entity_poly.pdbx_strand_id
1 'polypeptide(L)'
;DGFVRCPMEALNWSERKYLILEEILTYRPDVLCLQEVDHYFDTFQPVLASLGYQSSFCPKPCSPCLDVHNNNGPDGCALFFNRRRFQLLHTAHLRLSAMMLKTNQVAI
;
A
#
# COMPACT_ATOMS: atom_id res chain seq x y z
N ASP A 1 10.95 8.86 15.05
CA ASP A 1 10.38 9.57 16.22
C ASP A 1 9.29 8.76 16.95
N GLY A 2 8.94 7.54 16.51
CA GLY A 2 8.09 6.60 17.27
C GLY A 2 6.68 7.11 17.57
N PHE A 3 6.28 8.23 16.95
CA PHE A 3 5.01 8.91 17.15
C PHE A 3 4.66 9.21 18.62
N VAL A 4 5.66 9.55 19.46
CA VAL A 4 5.48 9.73 20.93
C VAL A 4 4.46 10.80 21.36
N ARG A 5 4.05 11.70 20.44
CA ARG A 5 3.02 12.72 20.68
C ARG A 5 1.64 12.33 20.15
N CYS A 6 1.52 11.19 19.48
CA CYS A 6 0.26 10.68 18.96
C CYS A 6 -0.44 9.85 20.04
N PRO A 7 -1.73 10.09 20.34
CA PRO A 7 -2.51 9.18 21.19
C PRO A 7 -2.43 7.75 20.64
N MET A 8 -2.28 6.76 21.53
CA MET A 8 -2.11 5.36 21.12
C MET A 8 -3.32 4.86 20.32
N GLU A 9 -4.50 5.35 20.67
CA GLU A 9 -5.76 5.03 19.99
C GLU A 9 -5.74 5.50 18.52
N ALA A 10 -5.13 6.66 18.26
CA ALA A 10 -4.99 7.22 16.91
C ALA A 10 -3.94 6.48 16.06
N LEU A 11 -3.10 5.63 16.68
CA LEU A 11 -2.14 4.76 15.97
C LEU A 11 -2.75 3.42 15.59
N ASN A 12 -3.89 3.03 16.19
CA ASN A 12 -4.54 1.76 15.90
C ASN A 12 -4.99 1.70 14.44
N TRP A 13 -4.66 0.60 13.75
CA TRP A 13 -5.06 0.38 12.36
C TRP A 13 -6.58 0.44 12.17
N SER A 14 -7.33 -0.13 13.11
CA SER A 14 -8.80 -0.11 13.09
C SER A 14 -9.39 1.28 12.96
N GLU A 15 -8.71 2.31 13.49
CA GLU A 15 -9.12 3.71 13.37
C GLU A 15 -8.50 4.35 12.12
N ARG A 16 -7.17 4.21 11.94
CA ARG A 16 -6.42 4.87 10.86
C ARG A 16 -6.91 4.49 9.47
N LYS A 17 -7.32 3.24 9.25
CA LYS A 17 -7.74 2.76 7.93
C LYS A 17 -8.91 3.57 7.36
N TYR A 18 -9.84 4.01 8.20
CA TYR A 18 -11.00 4.77 7.75
C TYR A 18 -10.60 6.18 7.32
N LEU A 19 -9.70 6.84 8.06
CA LEU A 19 -9.16 8.16 7.73
C LEU A 19 -8.34 8.13 6.43
N ILE A 20 -7.51 7.10 6.26
CA ILE A 20 -6.71 6.92 5.02
C ILE A 20 -7.63 6.71 3.82
N LEU A 21 -8.66 5.86 3.97
CA LEU A 21 -9.64 5.64 2.90
C LEU A 21 -10.44 6.93 2.60
N GLU A 22 -10.88 7.66 3.61
CA GLU A 22 -11.56 8.94 3.43
C GLU A 22 -10.72 9.95 2.64
N GLU A 23 -9.43 10.08 2.97
CA GLU A 23 -8.49 10.92 2.23
C GLU A 23 -8.44 10.52 0.74
N ILE A 24 -8.21 9.24 0.45
CA ILE A 24 -8.17 8.73 -0.93
C ILE A 24 -9.47 9.02 -1.68
N LEU A 25 -10.62 8.77 -1.04
CA LEU A 25 -11.94 8.91 -1.65
C LEU A 25 -12.37 10.36 -1.82
N THR A 26 -11.81 11.29 -1.03
CA THR A 26 -12.05 12.72 -1.17
C THR A 26 -11.53 13.22 -2.51
N TYR A 27 -10.32 12.80 -2.91
CA TYR A 27 -9.71 13.25 -4.17
C TYR A 27 -10.17 12.45 -5.39
N ARG A 28 -10.69 11.24 -5.21
CA ARG A 28 -11.12 10.33 -6.30
C ARG A 28 -10.08 10.26 -7.44
N PRO A 29 -8.81 9.95 -7.13
CA PRO A 29 -7.74 10.01 -8.12
C PRO A 29 -7.97 9.00 -9.25
N ASP A 30 -7.59 9.31 -10.48
CA ASP A 30 -7.64 8.30 -11.56
C ASP A 30 -6.48 7.31 -11.49
N VAL A 31 -5.35 7.73 -10.92
CA VAL A 31 -4.15 6.91 -10.65
C VAL A 31 -3.69 7.23 -9.22
N LEU A 32 -3.51 6.20 -8.40
CA LEU A 32 -3.13 6.30 -7.00
C LEU A 32 -1.94 5.38 -6.74
N CYS A 33 -0.87 5.96 -6.19
CA CYS A 33 0.34 5.23 -5.79
C CYS A 33 0.46 5.29 -4.27
N LEU A 34 0.51 4.13 -3.61
CA LEU A 34 0.67 4.01 -2.16
C LEU A 34 1.99 3.32 -1.82
N GLN A 35 2.60 3.71 -0.70
CA GLN A 35 3.77 3.08 -0.08
C GLN A 35 3.39 2.57 1.31
N GLU A 36 4.23 1.69 1.88
CA GLU A 36 4.01 1.08 3.20
C GLU A 36 2.66 0.35 3.31
N VAL A 37 2.23 -0.29 2.21
CA VAL A 37 0.95 -0.99 2.15
C VAL A 37 1.12 -2.43 2.64
N ASP A 38 0.64 -2.72 3.84
CA ASP A 38 0.60 -4.07 4.45
C ASP A 38 -0.83 -4.65 4.53
N HIS A 39 -1.87 -3.81 4.42
CA HIS A 39 -3.28 -4.20 4.36
C HIS A 39 -3.87 -4.22 2.93
N TYR A 40 -3.09 -4.70 1.96
CA TYR A 40 -3.50 -4.71 0.55
C TYR A 40 -4.71 -5.62 0.30
N PHE A 41 -4.64 -6.87 0.75
CA PHE A 41 -5.62 -7.90 0.40
C PHE A 41 -6.93 -7.82 1.20
N ASP A 42 -6.87 -7.36 2.45
CA ASP A 42 -8.00 -7.33 3.37
C ASP A 42 -8.72 -5.97 3.39
N THR A 43 -8.04 -4.88 3.03
CA THR A 43 -8.61 -3.52 3.08
C THR A 43 -8.58 -2.80 1.72
N PHE A 44 -7.39 -2.44 1.22
CA PHE A 44 -7.30 -1.49 0.10
C PHE A 44 -7.83 -2.06 -1.23
N GLN A 45 -7.43 -3.29 -1.58
CA GLN A 45 -7.84 -3.93 -2.82
C GLN A 45 -9.35 -4.16 -2.89
N PRO A 46 -10.02 -4.80 -1.90
CA PRO A 46 -11.46 -5.04 -2.01
C PRO A 46 -12.28 -3.73 -2.02
N VAL A 47 -11.91 -2.74 -1.20
CA VAL A 47 -12.61 -1.46 -1.15
C VAL A 47 -12.47 -0.71 -2.48
N LEU A 48 -11.25 -0.49 -2.96
CA LEU A 48 -11.03 0.28 -4.20
C LEU A 48 -11.50 -0.49 -5.45
N ALA A 49 -11.42 -1.82 -5.45
CA ALA A 49 -11.97 -2.62 -6.53
C ALA A 49 -13.50 -2.47 -6.65
N SER A 50 -14.21 -2.42 -5.53
CA SER A 50 -15.66 -2.17 -5.51
C SER A 50 -16.06 -0.82 -6.12
N LEU A 51 -15.12 0.14 -6.11
CA LEU A 51 -15.28 1.48 -6.66
C LEU A 51 -14.76 1.61 -8.11
N GLY A 52 -14.39 0.50 -8.74
CA GLY A 52 -13.98 0.47 -10.15
C GLY A 52 -12.47 0.64 -10.39
N TYR A 53 -11.63 0.55 -9.35
CA TYR A 53 -10.18 0.54 -9.51
C TYR A 53 -9.65 -0.86 -9.83
N GLN A 54 -8.63 -0.94 -10.69
CA GLN A 54 -7.77 -2.11 -10.82
C GLN A 54 -6.43 -1.77 -10.17
N SER A 55 -5.70 -2.79 -9.71
CA SER A 55 -4.50 -2.58 -8.93
C SER A 55 -3.42 -3.63 -9.12
N SER A 56 -2.19 -3.27 -8.77
CA SER A 56 -1.00 -4.12 -8.68
C SER A 56 -0.31 -3.83 -7.34
N PHE A 57 0.25 -4.87 -6.70
CA PHE A 57 0.93 -4.77 -5.41
C PHE A 57 2.28 -5.50 -5.46
N CYS A 58 3.33 -4.84 -5.00
CA CYS A 58 4.68 -5.36 -4.95
C CYS A 58 5.16 -5.35 -3.50
N PRO A 59 5.14 -6.51 -2.81
CA PRO A 59 5.59 -6.62 -1.44
C PRO A 59 7.12 -6.53 -1.34
N LYS A 60 7.62 -5.96 -0.24
CA LYS A 60 9.04 -6.03 0.10
C LYS A 60 9.43 -7.48 0.44
N PRO A 61 10.57 -7.98 -0.06
CA PRO A 61 11.00 -9.35 0.21
C PRO A 61 11.38 -9.59 1.68
N CYS A 62 11.83 -8.56 2.40
CA CYS A 62 12.23 -8.63 3.80
C CYS A 62 11.55 -7.50 4.59
N SER A 63 10.22 -7.46 4.58
CA SER A 63 9.44 -6.43 5.28
C SER A 63 9.56 -6.55 6.81
N PRO A 64 9.81 -5.46 7.55
CA PRO A 64 9.73 -5.43 9.01
C PRO A 64 8.33 -5.72 9.55
N CYS A 65 7.26 -5.57 8.75
CA CYS A 65 5.91 -5.91 9.19
C CYS A 65 5.77 -7.39 9.54
N LEU A 66 6.61 -8.26 8.97
CA LEU A 66 6.62 -9.69 9.28
C LEU A 66 7.03 -9.98 10.74
N ASP A 67 7.75 -9.07 11.38
CA ASP A 67 8.17 -9.19 12.78
C ASP A 67 7.07 -8.72 13.76
N VAL A 68 5.98 -8.14 13.25
CA VAL A 68 4.85 -7.69 14.07
C VAL A 68 3.92 -8.87 14.37
N HIS A 69 3.54 -9.01 15.64
CA HIS A 69 2.57 -10.02 16.06
C HIS A 69 1.20 -9.76 15.39
N ASN A 70 0.58 -10.82 14.84
CA ASN A 70 -0.65 -10.72 14.04
C ASN A 70 -0.53 -9.77 12.83
N ASN A 71 0.59 -9.81 12.10
CA ASN A 71 0.76 -9.03 10.88
C ASN A 71 -0.14 -9.49 9.72
N ASN A 72 -0.22 -8.64 8.70
CA ASN A 72 -1.03 -8.85 7.49
C ASN A 72 -0.17 -9.21 6.27
N GLY A 73 1.03 -9.74 6.53
CA GLY A 73 2.06 -9.97 5.53
C GLY A 73 3.03 -8.79 5.38
N PRO A 74 3.87 -8.81 4.34
CA PRO A 74 4.87 -7.78 4.10
C PRO A 74 4.23 -6.48 3.61
N ASP A 75 4.75 -5.34 4.06
CA ASP A 75 4.47 -4.05 3.44
C ASP A 75 5.08 -3.95 2.03
N GLY A 76 4.55 -3.05 1.21
CA GLY A 76 5.03 -2.85 -0.15
C GLY A 76 4.52 -1.57 -0.79
N CYS A 77 4.67 -1.49 -2.11
CA CYS A 77 4.10 -0.44 -2.93
C CYS A 77 2.83 -0.98 -3.62
N ALA A 78 1.82 -0.14 -3.80
CA ALA A 78 0.61 -0.49 -4.54
C ALA A 78 0.27 0.61 -5.56
N LEU A 79 -0.15 0.19 -6.75
CA LEU A 79 -0.64 1.05 -7.81
C LEU A 79 -2.11 0.72 -8.06
N PHE A 80 -2.98 1.73 -7.97
CA PHE A 80 -4.40 1.63 -8.31
C PHE A 80 -4.71 2.59 -9.46
N PHE A 81 -5.58 2.19 -10.38
CA PHE A 81 -6.02 3.02 -11.49
C PHE A 81 -7.47 2.75 -11.86
N ASN A 82 -8.17 3.80 -12.26
CA ASN A 82 -9.58 3.75 -12.64
C ASN A 82 -9.77 3.00 -13.95
N ARG A 83 -10.45 1.84 -13.90
CA ARG A 83 -10.67 0.95 -15.06
C ARG A 83 -11.48 1.58 -16.18
N ARG A 84 -12.23 2.65 -15.89
CA ARG A 84 -13.00 3.40 -16.90
C ARG A 84 -12.11 4.28 -17.78
N ARG A 85 -10.89 4.60 -17.33
CA ARG A 85 -9.97 5.52 -18.02
C ARG A 85 -8.69 4.85 -18.48
N PHE A 86 -8.23 3.83 -17.76
CA PHE A 86 -6.97 3.16 -18.03
C PHE A 86 -7.16 1.65 -18.11
N GLN A 87 -6.43 1.04 -19.04
CA GLN A 87 -6.26 -0.39 -19.16
C GLN A 87 -4.81 -0.75 -18.87
N LEU A 88 -4.59 -1.74 -18.01
CA LEU A 88 -3.25 -2.26 -17.75
C LEU A 88 -2.77 -3.07 -18.94
N LEU A 89 -1.70 -2.62 -19.59
CA LEU A 89 -1.03 -3.37 -20.65
C LEU A 89 0.11 -4.23 -20.10
N HIS A 90 0.89 -3.69 -19.15
CA HIS A 90 2.02 -4.37 -18.55
C HIS A 90 2.27 -3.84 -17.13
N THR A 91 2.80 -4.69 -16.24
CA THR A 91 3.28 -4.32 -14.91
C THR A 91 4.61 -5.02 -14.65
N ALA A 92 5.56 -4.30 -14.06
CA ALA A 92 6.85 -4.84 -13.65
C ALA A 92 7.03 -4.61 -12.15
N HIS A 93 7.55 -5.61 -11.44
CA HIS A 93 7.89 -5.47 -10.03
C HIS A 93 9.40 -5.45 -9.91
N LEU A 94 9.95 -4.33 -9.44
CA LEU A 94 11.38 -4.09 -9.41
C LEU A 94 11.90 -4.14 -7.99
N ARG A 95 12.91 -4.97 -7.75
CA ARG A 95 13.74 -4.89 -6.54
C ARG A 95 14.93 -3.99 -6.80
N LEU A 96 14.96 -2.85 -6.13
CA LEU A 96 15.96 -1.80 -6.33
C LEU A 96 17.35 -2.27 -5.89
N SER A 97 18.38 -1.79 -6.59
CA SER A 97 19.77 -2.06 -6.26
C SER A 97 20.48 -0.77 -5.80
N ALA A 98 21.35 -0.88 -4.82
CA ALA A 98 22.28 0.18 -4.40
C ALA A 98 23.68 -0.41 -4.35
N MET A 99 24.67 0.28 -4.94
CA MET A 99 26.06 -0.23 -5.05
C MET A 99 26.12 -1.66 -5.62
N MET A 100 25.33 -1.93 -6.67
CA MET A 100 25.15 -3.26 -7.30
C MET A 100 24.54 -4.37 -6.42
N LEU A 101 24.21 -4.09 -5.16
CA LEU A 101 23.56 -5.03 -4.24
C LEU A 101 22.05 -4.83 -4.22
N LYS A 102 21.29 -5.92 -4.13
CA LYS A 102 19.83 -5.87 -4.01
C LYS A 102 19.42 -5.34 -2.64
N THR A 103 18.64 -4.27 -2.64
CA THR A 103 18.07 -3.66 -1.44
C THR A 103 16.76 -4.34 -1.03
N ASN A 104 16.19 -3.93 0.10
CA ASN A 104 14.82 -4.30 0.48
C ASN A 104 13.76 -3.36 -0.14
N GLN A 105 14.16 -2.40 -0.97
CA GLN A 105 13.23 -1.44 -1.57
C GLN A 105 12.69 -1.98 -2.89
N VAL A 106 11.40 -1.73 -3.12
CA VAL A 106 10.66 -2.22 -4.28
C VAL A 106 9.92 -1.10 -5.00
N ALA A 107 9.63 -1.30 -6.29
CA ALA A 107 8.85 -0.40 -7.12
C ALA A 107 7.92 -1.18 -8.06
N ILE A 108 6.82 -0.54 -8.47
CA ILE A 108 5.86 -1.01 -9.49
C ILE A 108 5.94 -0.06 -10.68
#